data_AF-A0A3M1FLR8-F1
#
_entry.id   AF-A0A3M1FLR8-F1
#
_cell.length_a   1.000
_cell.length_b   1.000
_cell.length_c   1.000
_cell.angle_alpha   90.00
_cell.angle_beta   90.00
_cell.angle_gamma   90.00
#
_symmetry.space_group_name_H-M   'P 1'
#
loop_
_entity.id
_entity.type
_entity.pdbx_description
1 polymer ?
#
loop_
_entity_poly.entity_id
_entity_poly.type
_entity_poly.pdbx_seq_one_letter_code
_entity_poly.pdbx_strand_id
1 'polypeptide(L)'
;MGSLATFLVLVVVALLGGGTYMFARYLARRALLESIETKLFLVRIPKPKGDNQPNTDYKNEVNIFEQFISRLSSFRRPFTCEAAVHHIGEEIHFYIAVHRGYADHVIKTIHGLWNNASISEVSSDYNIFNPEGSAVAAWVQQAEHFALPIRTYPNLETDPLFPFLGGFAKIREVGEGAAIQVILRPAASNVKAKIQHYLRALRQGVPLPRALRATSPPGLREVSVALSPKRLQEEEEKKQQGVDEEAIKLLEEKIAKPLFEVNVRVVASAPTAREAQDILEGLTGSFGQFAAPTRNGLKVVVPRNQSTLINAFIFRKFSRRQTMLLNSEEIASLYHFPTSFTEAPKVKWLKAKEAPPPPVLPTEGVLIGENIFRGAAEPVYITDKDRERHVYIIGQTGTGKSTLMGNMIVDDIHRGKGVAIIDPHGEFCEYALAHIPKERIEDVIYFDPGDT
;
A
#
# COMPACT_ATOMS: atom_id res chain seq x y z
N MET A 1 4.13 -43.53 47.23
CA MET A 1 3.14 -42.59 46.64
C MET A 1 3.74 -41.39 45.91
N GLY A 2 4.97 -40.94 46.19
CA GLY A 2 5.56 -39.77 45.52
C GLY A 2 5.89 -39.92 44.03
N SER A 3 6.21 -41.13 43.54
CA SER A 3 6.63 -41.37 42.14
C SER A 3 5.49 -41.32 41.12
N LEU A 4 4.27 -41.70 41.51
CA LEU A 4 3.11 -41.66 40.60
C LEU A 4 2.61 -40.22 40.39
N ALA A 5 2.65 -39.41 41.44
CA ALA A 5 2.26 -38.01 41.39
C ALA A 5 3.22 -37.17 40.52
N THR A 6 4.53 -37.38 40.62
CA THR A 6 5.51 -36.70 39.76
C THR A 6 5.41 -37.11 38.29
N PHE A 7 5.13 -38.39 38.01
CA PHE A 7 4.87 -38.85 36.64
C PHE A 7 3.61 -38.20 36.05
N LEU A 8 2.52 -38.11 36.82
CA LEU A 8 1.28 -37.49 36.36
C LEU A 8 1.46 -36.00 36.06
N VAL A 9 2.23 -35.28 36.89
CA VAL A 9 2.57 -33.87 36.66
C VAL A 9 3.38 -33.69 35.37
N LEU A 10 4.38 -34.56 35.11
CA LEU A 10 5.16 -34.51 33.87
C LEU A 10 4.30 -34.76 32.62
N VAL A 11 3.36 -35.70 32.69
CA VAL A 11 2.42 -35.97 31.59
C VAL A 11 1.51 -34.77 31.33
N VAL A 12 0.97 -34.13 32.38
CA VAL A 12 0.13 -32.94 32.25
C VAL A 12 0.93 -31.77 31.66
N VAL A 13 2.17 -31.55 32.11
CA VAL A 13 3.06 -30.52 31.55
C VAL A 13 3.39 -30.80 30.08
N ALA A 14 3.66 -32.06 29.72
CA ALA A 14 3.90 -32.46 28.33
C ALA A 14 2.65 -32.28 27.45
N LEU A 15 1.45 -32.59 27.95
CA LEU A 15 0.19 -32.39 27.22
C LEU A 15 -0.14 -30.91 27.06
N LEU A 16 0.07 -30.08 28.09
CA LEU A 16 -0.10 -28.63 28.00
C LEU A 16 0.95 -28.00 27.08
N GLY A 17 2.20 -28.46 27.13
CA GLY A 17 3.27 -28.03 26.22
C GLY A 17 2.97 -28.43 24.77
N GLY A 18 2.55 -29.67 24.54
CA GLY A 18 2.15 -30.15 23.21
C GLY A 18 0.92 -29.42 22.67
N GLY A 19 -0.10 -29.22 23.51
CA GLY A 19 -1.32 -28.48 23.16
C GLY A 19 -1.04 -27.00 22.82
N THR A 20 -0.22 -26.32 23.63
CA THR A 20 0.18 -24.93 23.36
C THR A 20 1.03 -24.81 22.08
N TYR A 21 1.95 -25.74 21.85
CA TYR A 21 2.73 -25.81 20.62
C TYR A 21 1.85 -26.04 19.38
N MET A 22 0.94 -27.01 19.44
CA MET A 22 -0.01 -27.31 18.36
C MET A 22 -0.93 -26.12 18.07
N PHE A 23 -1.42 -25.45 19.12
CA PHE A 23 -2.26 -24.26 18.98
C PHE A 23 -1.49 -23.08 18.37
N ALA A 24 -0.26 -22.82 18.82
CA ALA A 24 0.60 -21.81 18.23
C ALA A 24 0.91 -22.10 16.75
N ARG A 25 1.19 -23.37 16.42
CA ARG A 25 1.42 -23.83 15.04
C ARG A 25 0.18 -23.70 14.16
N TYR A 26 -1.00 -24.00 14.70
CA TYR A 26 -2.29 -23.81 14.02
C TYR A 26 -2.54 -22.33 13.70
N LEU A 27 -2.35 -21.42 14.67
CA LEU A 27 -2.45 -19.97 14.46
C LEU A 27 -1.46 -19.47 13.42
N ALA A 28 -0.21 -19.94 13.46
CA ALA A 28 0.83 -19.57 12.49
C ALA A 28 0.48 -20.04 11.06
N ARG A 29 -0.05 -21.26 10.91
CA ARG A 29 -0.53 -21.77 9.62
C ARG A 29 -1.71 -20.95 9.08
N ARG A 30 -2.66 -20.59 9.95
CA ARG A 30 -3.82 -19.79 9.55
C ARG A 30 -3.41 -18.40 9.08
N ALA A 31 -2.48 -17.75 9.78
CA ALA A 31 -1.92 -16.46 9.36
C ALA A 31 -1.18 -16.56 8.01
N LEU A 32 -0.50 -17.68 7.73
CA LEU A 32 0.14 -17.92 6.44
C LEU A 32 -0.89 -18.09 5.31
N LEU A 33 -1.94 -18.86 5.55
CA LEU A 33 -3.03 -19.04 4.57
C LEU A 33 -3.73 -17.72 4.28
N GLU A 34 -3.98 -16.88 5.29
CA GLU A 34 -4.53 -15.54 5.10
C GLU A 34 -3.62 -14.64 4.23
N SER A 35 -2.29 -14.80 4.29
CA SER A 35 -1.37 -14.05 3.42
C SER A 35 -1.37 -14.51 1.96
N ILE A 36 -1.74 -15.77 1.69
CA ILE A 36 -1.86 -16.30 0.31
C ILE A 36 -3.13 -15.77 -0.37
N GLU A 37 -4.15 -15.39 0.41
CA GLU A 37 -5.40 -14.81 -0.09
C GLU A 37 -5.30 -13.29 -0.34
N THR A 38 -4.14 -12.66 -0.16
CA THR A 38 -3.96 -11.24 -0.50
C THR A 38 -3.63 -11.05 -1.97
N LYS A 39 -4.26 -10.05 -2.60
CA LYS A 39 -3.89 -9.51 -3.91
C LYS A 39 -3.14 -8.21 -3.73
N LEU A 40 -2.10 -8.03 -4.52
CA LEU A 40 -1.29 -6.82 -4.54
C LEU A 40 -1.68 -5.98 -5.76
N PHE A 41 -1.95 -4.71 -5.53
CA PHE A 41 -2.28 -3.75 -6.58
C PHE A 41 -1.25 -2.64 -6.63
N LEU A 42 -0.68 -2.39 -7.81
CA LEU A 42 0.12 -1.21 -8.08
C LEU A 42 -0.84 -0.05 -8.40
N VAL A 43 -0.76 1.01 -7.58
CA VAL A 43 -1.59 2.20 -7.72
C VAL A 43 -0.75 3.32 -8.30
N ARG A 44 -1.19 3.87 -9.42
CA ARG A 44 -0.58 5.04 -10.04
C ARG A 44 -1.61 6.17 -10.04
N ILE A 45 -1.26 7.30 -9.44
CA ILE A 45 -2.07 8.52 -9.46
C ILE A 45 -1.51 9.44 -10.55
N PRO A 46 -2.35 10.02 -11.41
CA PRO A 46 -1.89 10.97 -12.42
C PRO A 46 -1.43 12.25 -11.74
N LYS A 47 -0.35 12.85 -12.26
CA LYS A 47 0.08 14.17 -11.80
C LYS A 47 -1.06 15.16 -12.07
N PRO A 48 -1.65 15.81 -11.04
CA PRO A 48 -2.62 16.86 -11.27
C PRO A 48 -1.95 17.94 -12.12
N LYS A 49 -2.59 18.35 -13.22
CA LYS A 49 -2.05 19.44 -14.03
C LYS A 49 -2.07 20.69 -13.16
N GLY A 50 -0.91 21.29 -12.97
CA GLY A 50 -0.80 22.64 -12.43
C GLY A 50 -1.35 23.62 -13.45
N ASP A 51 -2.67 23.76 -13.50
CA ASP A 51 -3.19 25.09 -13.79
C ASP A 51 -2.79 25.97 -12.61
N ASN A 52 -2.35 27.19 -12.90
CA ASN A 52 -2.04 28.26 -11.93
C ASN A 52 -3.28 28.59 -11.06
N GLN A 53 -3.72 27.64 -10.23
CA GLN A 53 -4.65 27.88 -9.15
C GLN A 53 -3.80 28.15 -7.90
N PRO A 54 -3.80 29.39 -7.39
CA PRO A 54 -2.97 29.79 -6.25
C PRO A 54 -3.37 29.14 -4.91
N ASN A 55 -4.18 28.06 -4.91
CA ASN A 55 -4.95 27.64 -3.74
C ASN A 55 -5.15 26.13 -3.55
N THR A 56 -4.53 25.24 -4.33
CA THR A 56 -4.51 23.82 -3.96
C THR A 56 -3.50 23.63 -2.84
N ASP A 57 -3.93 23.57 -1.59
CA ASP A 57 -3.07 23.16 -0.47
C ASP A 57 -2.89 21.63 -0.52
N TYR A 58 -1.66 21.12 -0.37
CA TYR A 58 -1.38 19.67 -0.30
C TYR A 58 -2.28 18.97 0.73
N LYS A 59 -2.70 19.68 1.78
CA LYS A 59 -3.63 19.21 2.82
C LYS A 59 -4.94 18.69 2.26
N ASN A 60 -5.46 19.28 1.18
CA ASN A 60 -6.69 18.80 0.54
C ASN A 60 -6.49 17.42 -0.09
N GLU A 61 -5.35 17.19 -0.73
CA GLU A 61 -5.02 15.90 -1.35
C GLU A 61 -4.74 14.82 -0.30
N VAL A 62 -4.06 15.17 0.79
CA VAL A 62 -3.87 14.28 1.95
C VAL A 62 -5.23 13.94 2.58
N ASN A 63 -6.15 14.89 2.67
CA ASN A 63 -7.51 14.65 3.18
C ASN A 63 -8.31 13.68 2.28
N ILE A 64 -8.10 13.68 0.96
CA ILE A 64 -8.71 12.65 0.08
C ILE A 64 -8.22 11.26 0.49
N PHE A 65 -6.93 11.12 0.82
CA PHE A 65 -6.39 9.87 1.35
C PHE A 65 -6.93 9.52 2.74
N GLU A 66 -7.12 10.51 3.62
CA GLU A 66 -7.78 10.31 4.92
C GLU A 66 -9.20 9.74 4.76
N GLN A 67 -9.97 10.28 3.80
CA GLN A 67 -11.31 9.79 3.48
C GLN A 67 -11.26 8.36 2.93
N PHE A 68 -10.25 8.04 2.11
CA PHE A 68 -10.00 6.68 1.64
C PHE A 68 -9.83 5.71 2.83
N ILE A 69 -8.90 6.00 3.75
CA ILE A 69 -8.67 5.18 4.94
C ILE A 69 -9.94 5.05 5.78
N SER A 70 -10.68 6.14 5.96
CA SER A 70 -11.93 6.15 6.74
C SER A 70 -12.99 5.21 6.15
N ARG A 71 -13.12 5.13 4.81
CA ARG A 71 -14.04 4.21 4.13
C ARG A 71 -13.65 2.73 4.33
N LEU A 72 -12.38 2.46 4.60
CA LEU A 72 -11.87 1.11 4.88
C LEU A 72 -12.04 0.68 6.36
N SER A 73 -12.57 1.55 7.22
CA SER A 73 -12.84 1.23 8.64
C SER A 73 -13.84 0.08 8.84
N SER A 74 -14.64 -0.24 7.81
CA SER A 74 -15.58 -1.37 7.81
C SER A 74 -14.92 -2.74 7.63
N PHE A 75 -13.63 -2.78 7.26
CA PHE A 75 -12.93 -4.02 6.96
C PHE A 75 -12.67 -4.84 8.22
N ARG A 76 -12.83 -6.16 8.12
CA ARG A 76 -12.54 -7.07 9.25
C ARG A 76 -11.15 -7.68 9.20
N ARG A 77 -10.54 -7.71 8.01
CA ARG A 77 -9.19 -8.21 7.79
C ARG A 77 -8.21 -7.05 7.60
N PRO A 78 -6.91 -7.24 7.92
CA PRO A 78 -5.90 -6.24 7.64
C PRO A 78 -5.76 -5.96 6.14
N PHE A 79 -5.30 -4.75 5.82
CA PHE A 79 -4.86 -4.35 4.50
C PHE A 79 -3.56 -3.57 4.62
N THR A 80 -2.78 -3.50 3.55
CA THR A 80 -1.44 -2.92 3.59
C THR A 80 -1.31 -1.84 2.52
N CYS A 81 -0.68 -0.72 2.88
CA CYS A 81 -0.21 0.29 1.95
C CYS A 81 1.32 0.28 1.94
N GLU A 82 1.95 0.29 0.77
CA GLU A 82 3.41 0.20 0.63
C GLU A 82 3.93 1.27 -0.33
N ALA A 83 5.09 1.84 -0.03
CA ALA A 83 5.89 2.61 -0.98
C ALA A 83 7.23 1.90 -1.11
N ALA A 84 7.65 1.58 -2.34
CA ALA A 84 8.86 0.79 -2.57
C ALA A 84 9.62 1.22 -3.82
N VAL A 85 10.95 1.13 -3.74
CA VAL A 85 11.89 1.16 -4.86
C VAL A 85 12.49 -0.24 -4.97
N HIS A 86 12.40 -0.83 -6.17
CA HIS A 86 12.87 -2.18 -6.45
C HIS A 86 14.39 -2.23 -6.49
N HIS A 87 14.97 -3.43 -6.35
CA HIS A 87 16.43 -3.63 -6.47
C HIS A 87 16.98 -3.34 -7.88
N ILE A 88 16.08 -3.25 -8.88
CA ILE A 88 16.37 -2.86 -10.26
C ILE A 88 15.35 -1.78 -10.64
N GLY A 89 15.85 -0.62 -11.07
CA GLY A 89 15.09 0.58 -11.33
C GLY A 89 15.10 1.54 -10.13
N GLU A 90 14.94 2.82 -10.41
CA GLU A 90 15.00 3.88 -9.40
C GLU A 90 13.63 4.52 -9.11
N GLU A 91 12.56 3.97 -9.68
CA GLU A 91 11.20 4.50 -9.58
C GLU A 91 10.52 4.11 -8.26
N ILE A 92 9.87 5.10 -7.61
CA ILE A 92 9.05 4.89 -6.42
C ILE A 92 7.66 4.41 -6.84
N HIS A 93 7.28 3.24 -6.35
CA HIS A 93 6.00 2.59 -6.63
C HIS A 93 5.14 2.56 -5.37
N PHE A 94 3.83 2.79 -5.53
CA PHE A 94 2.85 2.75 -4.44
C PHE A 94 1.94 1.52 -4.61
N TYR A 95 1.82 0.71 -3.57
CA TYR A 95 1.04 -0.52 -3.59
C TYR A 95 -0.04 -0.53 -2.53
N ILE A 96 -1.12 -1.25 -2.83
CA ILE A 96 -2.10 -1.66 -1.83
C ILE A 96 -2.28 -3.18 -1.90
N ALA A 97 -2.10 -3.85 -0.76
CA ALA A 97 -2.34 -5.28 -0.63
C ALA A 97 -3.61 -5.51 0.21
N VAL A 98 -4.60 -6.19 -0.37
CA VAL A 98 -5.89 -6.46 0.29
C VAL A 98 -6.30 -7.90 0.08
N HIS A 99 -7.08 -8.43 1.01
CA HIS A 99 -7.70 -9.75 0.83
C HIS A 99 -8.58 -9.77 -0.44
N ARG A 100 -8.55 -10.88 -1.20
CA ARG A 100 -9.30 -11.06 -2.47
C ARG A 100 -10.75 -10.58 -2.42
N GLY A 101 -11.47 -10.90 -1.34
CA GLY A 101 -12.87 -10.49 -1.15
C GLY A 101 -13.12 -8.98 -0.99
N TYR A 102 -12.07 -8.16 -0.80
CA TYR A 102 -12.15 -6.71 -0.71
C TYR A 102 -11.57 -5.98 -1.93
N ALA A 103 -11.00 -6.70 -2.90
CA ALA A 103 -10.32 -6.13 -4.06
C ALA A 103 -11.20 -5.13 -4.83
N ASP A 104 -12.39 -5.57 -5.27
CA ASP A 104 -13.31 -4.73 -6.05
C ASP A 104 -13.76 -3.48 -5.28
N HIS A 105 -13.97 -3.60 -3.97
CA HIS A 105 -14.35 -2.47 -3.13
C HIS A 105 -13.23 -1.43 -3.08
N VAL A 106 -11.98 -1.86 -2.91
CA VAL A 106 -10.82 -0.97 -2.87
C VAL A 106 -10.60 -0.29 -4.23
N ILE A 107 -10.64 -1.05 -5.32
CA ILE A 107 -10.51 -0.54 -6.69
C ILE A 107 -11.58 0.53 -6.97
N LYS A 108 -12.86 0.24 -6.69
CA LYS A 108 -13.96 1.19 -6.86
C LYS A 108 -13.81 2.42 -5.97
N THR A 109 -13.34 2.24 -4.73
CA THR A 109 -13.12 3.37 -3.81
C THR A 109 -12.01 4.28 -4.32
N ILE A 110 -10.90 3.73 -4.80
CA ILE A 110 -9.79 4.50 -5.37
C ILE A 110 -10.25 5.22 -6.63
N HIS A 111 -10.91 4.55 -7.58
CA HIS A 111 -11.42 5.23 -8.78
C HIS A 111 -12.47 6.30 -8.47
N GLY A 112 -13.24 6.17 -7.39
CA GLY A 112 -14.22 7.17 -6.95
C GLY A 112 -13.61 8.39 -6.26
N LEU A 113 -12.39 8.27 -5.72
CA LEU A 113 -11.65 9.38 -5.09
C LEU A 113 -10.62 10.00 -6.04
N TRP A 114 -10.03 9.20 -6.91
CA TRP A 114 -9.07 9.57 -7.94
C TRP A 114 -9.57 9.08 -9.30
N ASN A 115 -10.39 9.89 -9.98
CA ASN A 115 -11.12 9.53 -11.22
C ASN A 115 -10.24 8.95 -12.36
N ASN A 116 -8.96 9.29 -12.36
CA ASN A 116 -7.97 8.94 -13.39
C ASN A 116 -6.82 8.08 -12.85
N ALA A 117 -6.95 7.51 -11.64
CA ALA A 117 -5.99 6.55 -11.13
C ALA A 117 -5.98 5.28 -12.00
N SER A 118 -4.79 4.73 -12.23
CA SER A 118 -4.60 3.41 -12.85
C SER A 118 -4.24 2.43 -11.75
N ILE A 119 -4.93 1.29 -11.73
CA ILE A 119 -4.76 0.25 -10.73
C ILE A 119 -4.54 -1.05 -11.50
N SER A 120 -3.40 -1.68 -11.27
CA SER A 120 -3.03 -2.92 -11.93
C SER A 120 -2.73 -4.00 -10.90
N GLU A 121 -3.29 -5.19 -11.08
CA GLU A 121 -2.95 -6.35 -10.25
C GLU A 121 -1.53 -6.80 -10.57
N VAL A 122 -0.72 -7.00 -9.54
CA VAL A 122 0.67 -7.43 -9.66
C VAL A 122 0.71 -8.95 -9.51
N SER A 123 1.00 -9.66 -10.60
CA SER A 123 1.01 -11.13 -10.64
C SER A 123 2.15 -11.75 -9.84
N SER A 124 3.31 -11.09 -9.85
CA SER A 124 4.52 -11.50 -9.15
C SER A 124 4.93 -10.40 -8.18
N ASP A 125 5.05 -10.71 -6.89
CA ASP A 125 5.40 -9.73 -5.86
C ASP A 125 6.67 -8.96 -6.23
N TYR A 126 6.77 -7.70 -5.79
CA TYR A 126 7.95 -6.91 -6.09
C TYR A 126 9.14 -7.33 -5.25
N ASN A 127 10.36 -7.11 -5.77
CA ASN A 127 11.58 -7.45 -5.07
C ASN A 127 12.46 -6.20 -4.81
N ILE A 128 12.68 -5.91 -3.53
CA ILE A 128 13.63 -4.88 -3.08
C ILE A 128 14.99 -5.47 -2.68
N PHE A 129 15.12 -6.79 -2.58
CA PHE A 129 16.28 -7.44 -2.02
C PHE A 129 17.35 -7.67 -3.08
N ASN A 130 18.56 -7.21 -2.77
CA ASN A 130 19.74 -7.58 -3.54
C ASN A 130 20.06 -9.08 -3.30
N PRO A 131 20.21 -9.90 -4.36
CA PRO A 131 20.47 -11.35 -4.22
C PRO A 131 21.76 -11.70 -3.47
N GLU A 132 22.81 -10.88 -3.61
CA GLU A 132 24.13 -11.10 -3.02
C GLU A 132 24.42 -10.10 -1.87
N GLY A 133 23.46 -9.23 -1.59
CA GLY A 133 23.63 -8.13 -0.65
C GLY A 133 23.17 -8.43 0.77
N SER A 134 23.01 -7.36 1.53
CA SER A 134 22.46 -7.39 2.88
C SER A 134 21.13 -6.66 2.94
N ALA A 135 20.29 -7.03 3.89
CA ALA A 135 19.02 -6.39 4.15
C ALA A 135 18.88 -6.05 5.63
N VAL A 136 18.41 -4.84 5.91
CA VAL A 136 18.14 -4.35 7.26
C VAL A 136 16.71 -3.83 7.31
N ALA A 137 16.02 -4.15 8.40
CA ALA A 137 14.65 -3.80 8.65
C ALA A 137 14.50 -3.18 10.05
N ALA A 138 13.54 -2.27 10.17
CA ALA A 138 13.10 -1.68 11.43
C ALA A 138 11.57 -1.63 11.48
N TRP A 139 11.00 -1.64 12.69
CA TRP A 139 9.60 -1.24 12.89
C TRP A 139 9.53 0.09 13.60
N VAL A 140 8.41 0.77 13.43
CA VAL A 140 8.10 2.02 14.13
C VAL A 140 7.04 1.77 15.19
N GLN A 141 7.21 2.39 16.35
CA GLN A 141 6.27 2.33 17.47
C GLN A 141 6.08 3.72 18.09
N GLN A 142 4.97 3.91 18.80
CA GLN A 142 4.72 5.12 19.57
C GLN A 142 5.71 5.22 20.74
N ALA A 143 6.27 6.42 20.95
CA ALA A 143 7.22 6.71 22.03
C ALA A 143 6.49 6.91 23.37
N GLU A 144 5.34 7.59 23.32
CA GLU A 144 4.46 7.85 24.45
C GLU A 144 3.24 6.93 24.42
N HIS A 145 2.38 7.05 25.43
CA HIS A 145 1.17 6.25 25.56
C HIS A 145 0.28 6.35 24.30
N PHE A 146 -0.26 5.22 23.84
CA PHE A 146 -1.01 5.09 22.58
C PHE A 146 -2.22 6.03 22.42
N ALA A 147 -2.75 6.53 23.53
CA ALA A 147 -3.90 7.42 23.57
C ALA A 147 -3.57 8.85 23.12
N LEU A 148 -2.30 9.25 23.19
CA LEU A 148 -1.85 10.56 22.70
C LEU A 148 -1.70 10.51 21.18
N PRO A 149 -2.21 11.51 20.45
CA PRO A 149 -2.05 11.57 19.00
C PRO A 149 -0.65 12.07 18.61
N ILE A 150 -0.18 11.73 17.41
CA ILE A 150 1.02 12.35 16.82
C ILE A 150 0.70 13.74 16.23
N ARG A 151 1.72 14.50 15.84
CA ARG A 151 1.54 15.68 14.99
C ARG A 151 1.08 15.23 13.59
N THR A 152 0.08 15.92 13.04
CA THR A 152 -0.61 15.52 11.80
C THR A 152 -0.49 16.57 10.70
N TYR A 153 -0.79 16.18 9.46
CA TYR A 153 -0.69 17.03 8.27
C TYR A 153 -1.40 18.40 8.35
N PRO A 154 -2.55 18.58 9.04
CA PRO A 154 -3.15 19.90 9.18
C PRO A 154 -2.25 20.90 9.92
N ASN A 155 -1.40 20.39 10.83
CA ASN A 155 -0.47 21.16 11.65
C ASN A 155 0.96 21.18 11.08
N LEU A 156 1.18 20.65 9.88
CA LEU A 156 2.46 20.72 9.17
C LEU A 156 2.43 21.84 8.12
N GLU A 157 3.60 22.38 7.83
CA GLU A 157 3.77 23.44 6.82
C GLU A 157 3.93 22.85 5.42
N THR A 158 4.54 21.67 5.33
CA THR A 158 4.85 20.97 4.09
C THR A 158 4.29 19.55 4.10
N ASP A 159 4.22 18.94 2.91
CA ASP A 159 3.74 17.56 2.75
C ASP A 159 4.61 16.57 3.58
N PRO A 160 4.03 15.83 4.53
CA PRO A 160 4.79 14.93 5.40
C PRO A 160 5.41 13.73 4.68
N LEU A 161 4.93 13.37 3.48
CA LEU A 161 5.48 12.28 2.68
C LEU A 161 6.78 12.71 1.98
N PHE A 162 6.96 14.00 1.72
CA PHE A 162 8.10 14.52 0.94
C PHE A 162 9.47 14.11 1.50
N PRO A 163 9.74 14.21 2.82
CA PRO A 163 11.01 13.73 3.39
C PRO A 163 11.26 12.23 3.15
N PHE A 164 10.21 11.38 3.18
CA PHE A 164 10.34 9.95 2.90
C PHE A 164 10.70 9.68 1.44
N LEU A 165 10.09 10.42 0.51
CA LEU A 165 10.40 10.33 -0.92
C LEU A 165 11.82 10.80 -1.23
N GLY A 166 12.32 11.80 -0.51
CA GLY A 166 13.72 12.22 -0.57
C GLY A 166 14.70 11.12 -0.15
N GLY A 167 14.32 10.29 0.83
CA GLY A 167 15.09 9.10 1.22
C GLY A 167 15.15 8.05 0.10
N PHE A 168 14.02 7.78 -0.57
CA PHE A 168 13.97 6.89 -1.73
C PHE A 168 14.74 7.41 -2.94
N ALA A 169 14.79 8.72 -3.16
CA ALA A 169 15.44 9.31 -4.34
C ALA A 169 16.96 9.07 -4.40
N LYS A 170 17.59 8.76 -3.25
CA LYS A 170 19.03 8.46 -3.13
C LYS A 170 19.38 7.02 -3.50
N ILE A 171 18.39 6.15 -3.70
CA ILE A 171 18.59 4.74 -4.04
C ILE A 171 19.15 4.65 -5.47
N ARG A 172 20.20 3.84 -5.63
CA ARG A 172 20.81 3.54 -6.93
C ARG A 172 19.88 2.70 -7.80
N GLU A 173 19.99 2.89 -9.11
CA GLU A 173 19.17 2.17 -10.09
C GLU A 173 19.37 0.64 -10.05
N VAL A 174 20.55 0.16 -9.65
CA VAL A 174 20.85 -1.27 -9.59
C VAL A 174 21.50 -1.63 -8.26
N GLY A 175 20.97 -2.68 -7.64
CA GLY A 175 21.55 -3.34 -6.47
C GLY A 175 21.11 -2.76 -5.13
N GLU A 176 20.33 -1.67 -5.11
CA GLU A 176 19.72 -1.11 -3.91
C GLU A 176 18.22 -1.10 -4.03
N GLY A 177 17.52 -1.34 -2.92
CA GLY A 177 16.07 -1.29 -2.87
C GLY A 177 15.60 -0.99 -1.46
N ALA A 178 14.41 -0.40 -1.33
CA ALA A 178 13.82 -0.14 -0.02
C ALA A 178 12.31 -0.09 -0.10
N ALA A 179 11.66 -0.28 1.04
CA ALA A 179 10.22 -0.14 1.17
C ALA A 179 9.80 0.37 2.55
N ILE A 180 8.72 1.16 2.56
CA ILE A 180 7.93 1.47 3.75
C ILE A 180 6.61 0.72 3.62
N GLN A 181 6.28 -0.08 4.63
CA GLN A 181 5.07 -0.90 4.69
C GLN A 181 4.21 -0.45 5.88
N VAL A 182 2.96 -0.07 5.61
CA VAL A 182 1.96 0.33 6.61
C VAL A 182 0.81 -0.67 6.57
N ILE A 183 0.76 -1.56 7.55
CA ILE A 183 -0.32 -2.56 7.69
C ILE A 183 -1.37 -2.00 8.65
N LEU A 184 -2.62 -1.97 8.19
CA LEU A 184 -3.75 -1.34 8.85
C LEU A 184 -4.82 -2.37 9.16
N ARG A 185 -5.39 -2.29 10.37
CA ARG A 185 -6.55 -3.07 10.80
C ARG A 185 -7.47 -2.18 11.63
N PRO A 186 -8.79 -2.12 11.36
CA PRO A 186 -9.70 -1.37 12.21
C PRO A 186 -9.61 -1.81 13.68
N ALA A 187 -9.52 -0.84 14.59
CA ALA A 187 -9.36 -1.09 16.01
C ALA A 187 -10.65 -1.67 16.61
N ALA A 188 -10.51 -2.55 17.59
CA ALA A 188 -11.65 -3.10 18.31
C ALA A 188 -12.39 -2.03 19.12
N SER A 189 -13.70 -2.19 19.29
CA SER A 189 -14.57 -1.23 20.00
C SER A 189 -14.15 -0.96 21.45
N ASN A 190 -13.52 -1.93 22.10
CA ASN A 190 -12.99 -1.80 23.46
C ASN A 190 -11.88 -0.75 23.57
N VAL A 191 -11.15 -0.45 22.49
CA VAL A 191 -10.09 0.56 22.48
C VAL A 191 -10.68 1.96 22.63
N LYS A 192 -11.76 2.25 21.90
CA LYS A 192 -12.48 3.53 22.03
C LYS A 192 -13.03 3.71 23.45
N ALA A 193 -13.58 2.65 24.05
CA ALA A 193 -14.07 2.67 25.42
C ALA A 193 -12.96 2.96 26.45
N LYS A 194 -11.74 2.47 26.24
CA LYS A 194 -10.57 2.80 27.09
C LYS A 194 -10.21 4.28 27.01
N ILE A 195 -10.16 4.86 25.82
CA ILE A 195 -9.84 6.29 25.67
C ILE A 195 -10.94 7.16 26.29
N GLN A 196 -12.21 6.78 26.14
CA GLN A 196 -13.33 7.43 26.83
C GLN A 196 -13.25 7.32 28.36
N HIS A 197 -12.64 6.26 28.90
CA HIS A 197 -12.37 6.16 30.32
C HIS A 197 -11.27 7.15 30.76
N TYR A 198 -10.20 7.29 29.99
CA TYR A 198 -9.16 8.29 30.25
C TYR A 198 -9.72 9.72 30.22
N LEU A 199 -10.56 10.04 29.23
CA LEU A 199 -11.25 11.33 29.14
C LEU A 199 -12.11 11.62 30.37
N ARG A 200 -12.84 10.63 30.90
CA ARG A 200 -13.63 10.80 32.13
C ARG A 200 -12.74 11.10 33.34
N ALA A 201 -11.60 10.42 33.48
CA ALA A 201 -10.65 10.68 34.56
C ALA A 201 -10.02 12.08 34.45
N LEU A 202 -9.64 12.52 33.24
CA LEU A 202 -9.11 13.86 33.00
C LEU A 202 -10.12 14.96 33.36
N ARG A 203 -11.38 14.80 32.95
CA ARG A 203 -12.48 15.73 33.30
C ARG A 203 -12.77 15.82 34.81
N GLN A 204 -12.37 14.80 35.58
CA GLN A 204 -12.46 14.77 37.04
C GLN A 204 -11.23 15.41 37.72
N GLY A 205 -10.31 16.01 36.95
CA GLY A 205 -9.09 16.64 37.46
C GLY A 205 -7.94 15.67 37.74
N VAL A 206 -8.01 14.41 37.26
CA VAL A 206 -6.89 13.47 37.40
C VAL A 206 -5.78 13.86 36.43
N PRO A 207 -4.51 14.02 36.87
CA PRO A 207 -3.41 14.36 35.98
C PRO A 207 -3.20 13.31 34.87
N LEU A 208 -2.83 13.76 33.67
CA LEU A 208 -2.69 12.93 32.47
C LEU A 208 -1.87 11.64 32.67
N PRO A 209 -0.67 11.64 33.29
CA PRO A 209 0.10 10.41 33.49
C PRO A 209 -0.62 9.37 34.38
N ARG A 210 -1.47 9.82 35.32
CA ARG A 210 -2.27 8.93 36.17
C ARG A 210 -3.51 8.43 35.43
N ALA A 211 -4.19 9.30 34.67
CA ALA A 211 -5.35 8.95 33.88
C ALA A 211 -5.02 7.83 32.86
N LEU A 212 -3.90 7.94 32.16
CA LEU A 212 -3.45 6.95 31.18
C LEU A 212 -3.08 5.58 31.79
N ARG A 213 -2.69 5.55 33.07
CA ARG A 213 -2.40 4.32 33.83
C ARG A 213 -3.63 3.69 34.48
N ALA A 214 -4.81 4.35 34.42
CA ALA A 214 -6.04 3.81 34.97
C ALA A 214 -6.56 2.68 34.05
N THR A 215 -6.12 1.45 34.33
CA THR A 215 -6.47 0.26 33.54
C THR A 215 -7.76 -0.43 33.99
N SER A 216 -8.50 0.14 34.94
CA SER A 216 -9.64 -0.53 35.59
C SER A 216 -10.93 0.30 35.48
N PRO A 217 -12.09 -0.34 35.24
CA PRO A 217 -13.40 0.33 35.30
C PRO A 217 -13.61 1.05 36.63
N PRO A 218 -14.43 2.12 36.67
CA PRO A 218 -14.83 2.74 37.93
C PRO A 218 -15.59 1.68 38.75
N GLY A 219 -15.04 1.31 39.92
CA GLY A 219 -15.62 0.31 40.83
C GLY A 219 -14.63 -0.71 41.43
N LEU A 220 -13.49 -1.00 40.77
CA LEU A 220 -12.52 -1.99 41.28
C LEU A 220 -11.37 -1.40 42.09
N ARG A 221 -11.13 -0.09 42.02
CA ARG A 221 -10.08 0.59 42.80
C ARG A 221 -10.58 1.26 44.09
N GLU A 222 -11.87 1.53 44.22
CA GLU A 222 -12.43 2.12 45.45
C GLU A 222 -12.28 1.18 46.65
N VAL A 223 -12.12 -0.13 46.43
CA VAL A 223 -11.94 -1.12 47.50
C VAL A 223 -10.48 -1.31 47.92
N SER A 224 -9.50 -1.10 47.03
CA SER A 224 -8.07 -1.33 47.35
C SER A 224 -7.30 -0.06 47.74
N VAL A 225 -7.80 1.13 47.38
CA VAL A 225 -7.15 2.41 47.68
C VAL A 225 -7.56 2.94 49.07
N ALA A 226 -8.62 2.39 49.68
CA ALA A 226 -9.14 2.78 51.00
C ALA A 226 -8.31 2.30 52.22
N LEU A 227 -7.18 1.62 52.04
CA LEU A 227 -6.45 0.94 53.13
C LEU A 227 -5.13 1.61 53.57
N SER A 228 -4.77 2.78 53.03
CA SER A 228 -3.50 3.45 53.37
C SER A 228 -3.71 4.92 53.75
N PRO A 229 -3.80 5.26 55.05
CA PRO A 229 -4.09 6.62 55.53
C PRO A 229 -3.04 7.67 55.14
N LYS A 230 -1.82 7.24 54.79
CA LYS A 230 -0.68 8.11 54.48
C LYS A 230 -0.69 8.75 53.08
N ARG A 231 -1.60 8.35 52.18
CA ARG A 231 -1.70 8.90 50.81
C ARG A 231 -2.80 9.95 50.61
N LEU A 232 -3.76 10.04 51.53
CA LEU A 232 -4.88 10.99 51.44
C LEU A 232 -4.40 12.44 51.59
N GLN A 233 -3.36 12.69 52.39
CA GLN A 233 -2.78 14.03 52.57
C GLN A 233 -1.98 14.51 51.34
N GLU A 234 -1.33 13.62 50.58
CA GLU A 234 -0.69 13.98 49.30
C GLU A 234 -1.70 14.13 48.14
N GLU A 235 -2.91 13.58 48.27
CA GLU A 235 -3.97 13.65 47.27
C GLU A 235 -4.76 14.96 47.32
N GLU A 236 -4.84 15.62 48.48
CA GLU A 236 -5.47 16.94 48.59
C GLU A 236 -4.59 18.07 48.04
N GLU A 237 -3.26 18.00 48.20
CA GLU A 237 -2.34 18.99 47.62
C GLU A 237 -2.20 18.87 46.09
N LYS A 238 -2.42 17.68 45.50
CA LYS A 238 -2.35 17.48 44.04
C LYS A 238 -3.67 17.69 43.30
N LYS A 239 -4.79 17.87 44.00
CA LYS A 239 -6.09 18.26 43.41
C LYS A 239 -6.12 19.71 42.92
N GLN A 240 -5.06 20.50 43.16
CA GLN A 240 -4.94 21.89 42.72
C GLN A 240 -4.26 22.08 41.35
N GLN A 241 -3.98 21.02 40.59
CA GLN A 241 -3.69 21.20 39.16
C GLN A 241 -5.01 21.26 38.40
N GLY A 242 -5.26 22.41 37.77
CA GLY A 242 -6.42 22.64 36.92
C GLY A 242 -6.57 21.55 35.86
N VAL A 243 -7.80 21.40 35.38
CA VAL A 243 -8.14 20.45 34.32
C VAL A 243 -7.26 20.71 33.10
N ASP A 244 -6.56 19.68 32.62
CA ASP A 244 -5.73 19.75 31.42
C ASP A 244 -6.63 19.76 30.16
N GLU A 245 -7.16 20.94 29.85
CA GLU A 245 -8.08 21.16 28.73
C GLU A 245 -7.45 20.79 27.37
N GLU A 246 -6.14 21.00 27.23
CA GLU A 246 -5.40 20.65 26.02
C GLU A 246 -5.35 19.13 25.82
N ALA A 247 -5.01 18.36 26.85
CA ALA A 247 -5.00 16.90 26.76
C ALA A 247 -6.40 16.32 26.50
N ILE A 248 -7.45 16.91 27.09
CA ILE A 248 -8.84 16.51 26.81
C ILE A 248 -9.16 16.73 25.33
N LYS A 249 -8.86 17.90 24.79
CA LYS A 249 -9.08 18.24 23.39
C LYS A 249 -8.36 17.26 22.45
N LEU A 250 -7.08 16.96 22.71
CA LEU A 250 -6.30 16.04 21.89
C LEU A 250 -6.87 14.61 21.88
N LEU A 251 -7.34 14.11 23.03
CA LEU A 251 -7.96 12.78 23.11
C LEU A 251 -9.33 12.74 22.41
N GLU A 252 -10.11 13.82 22.51
CA GLU A 252 -11.39 13.97 21.81
C GLU A 252 -11.21 13.98 20.29
N GLU A 253 -10.26 14.77 19.78
CA GLU A 253 -9.88 14.79 18.37
C GLU A 253 -9.44 13.41 17.88
N LYS A 254 -8.66 12.68 18.70
CA LYS A 254 -8.21 11.32 18.34
C LYS A 254 -9.37 10.35 18.14
N ILE A 255 -10.38 10.34 19.03
CA ILE A 255 -11.51 9.39 18.97
C ILE A 255 -12.67 9.85 18.08
N ALA A 256 -12.65 11.10 17.62
CA ALA A 256 -13.62 11.64 16.67
C ALA A 256 -13.51 10.96 15.29
N LYS A 257 -12.32 10.45 14.96
CA LYS A 257 -12.01 9.75 13.71
C LYS A 257 -11.90 8.23 13.90
N PRO A 258 -12.10 7.42 12.84
CA PRO A 258 -11.95 5.97 12.93
C PRO A 258 -10.54 5.57 13.37
N LEU A 259 -10.44 4.65 14.34
CA LEU A 259 -9.17 4.17 14.91
C LEU A 259 -8.73 2.86 14.24
N PHE A 260 -7.43 2.72 14.04
CA PHE A 260 -6.79 1.52 13.49
C PHE A 260 -5.62 1.09 14.37
N GLU A 261 -5.47 -0.23 14.45
CA GLU A 261 -4.24 -0.89 14.85
C GLU A 261 -3.28 -0.90 13.64
N VAL A 262 -2.08 -0.35 13.81
CA VAL A 262 -1.13 -0.09 12.73
C VAL A 262 0.20 -0.75 12.99
N ASN A 263 0.79 -1.40 11.98
CA ASN A 263 2.21 -1.74 11.97
C ASN A 263 2.90 -0.95 10.87
N VAL A 264 4.02 -0.30 11.21
CA VAL A 264 4.87 0.37 10.22
C VAL A 264 6.22 -0.33 10.22
N ARG A 265 6.68 -0.71 9.04
CA ARG A 265 7.99 -1.32 8.82
C ARG A 265 8.73 -0.57 7.75
N VAL A 266 10.04 -0.44 7.92
CA VAL A 266 10.95 0.08 6.91
C VAL A 266 11.99 -1.00 6.65
N VAL A 267 12.20 -1.35 5.39
CA VAL A 267 13.16 -2.34 4.96
C VAL A 267 14.04 -1.73 3.89
N ALA A 268 15.34 -1.92 3.98
CA ALA A 268 16.32 -1.51 3.00
C ALA A 268 17.24 -2.69 2.66
N SER A 269 17.68 -2.76 1.41
CA SER A 269 18.65 -3.73 0.94
C SER A 269 19.64 -3.04 0.01
N ALA A 270 20.90 -3.45 0.12
CA ALA A 270 22.01 -2.89 -0.65
C ALA A 270 23.12 -3.95 -0.78
N PRO A 271 24.14 -3.73 -1.63
CA PRO A 271 25.26 -4.67 -1.78
C PRO A 271 26.00 -4.90 -0.45
N THR A 272 26.13 -3.87 0.41
CA THR A 272 26.77 -4.00 1.72
C THR A 272 25.81 -3.71 2.88
N ALA A 273 26.10 -4.29 4.06
CA ALA A 273 25.32 -4.02 5.27
C ALA A 273 25.38 -2.55 5.71
N ARG A 274 26.49 -1.85 5.42
CA ARG A 274 26.65 -0.44 5.77
C ARG A 274 25.74 0.44 4.90
N GLU A 275 25.73 0.22 3.59
CA GLU A 275 24.85 0.95 2.66
C GLU A 275 23.37 0.68 2.98
N ALA A 276 23.00 -0.56 3.29
CA ALA A 276 21.62 -0.89 3.67
C ALA A 276 21.18 -0.15 4.96
N GLN A 277 22.11 -0.02 5.91
CA GLN A 277 21.88 0.75 7.14
C GLN A 277 21.77 2.26 6.85
N ASP A 278 22.60 2.81 5.97
CA ASP A 278 22.54 4.23 5.58
C ASP A 278 21.20 4.57 4.90
N ILE A 279 20.69 3.69 4.03
CA ILE A 279 19.36 3.84 3.40
C ILE A 279 18.27 3.79 4.47
N LEU A 280 18.34 2.83 5.40
CA LEU A 280 17.36 2.69 6.48
C LEU A 280 17.34 3.94 7.38
N GLU A 281 18.51 4.46 7.76
CA GLU A 281 18.62 5.68 8.57
C GLU A 281 18.07 6.91 7.82
N GLY A 282 18.35 7.01 6.53
CA GLY A 282 17.81 8.06 5.66
C GLY A 282 16.28 8.06 5.61
N LEU A 283 15.64 6.89 5.50
CA LEU A 283 14.19 6.76 5.49
C LEU A 283 13.56 6.94 6.87
N THR A 284 14.21 6.43 7.92
CA THR A 284 13.64 6.43 9.27
C THR A 284 13.83 7.76 10.01
N GLY A 285 14.82 8.57 9.63
CA GLY A 285 15.02 9.92 10.17
C GLY A 285 13.81 10.84 9.97
N SER A 286 13.03 10.62 8.91
CA SER A 286 11.82 11.39 8.60
C SER A 286 10.67 11.20 9.59
N PHE A 287 10.68 10.16 10.45
CA PHE A 287 9.62 9.98 11.46
C PHE A 287 9.68 11.01 12.60
N GLY A 288 10.81 11.71 12.77
CA GLY A 288 10.96 12.73 13.81
C GLY A 288 9.99 13.91 13.67
N GLN A 289 9.53 14.22 12.45
CA GLN A 289 8.63 15.34 12.17
C GLN A 289 7.24 15.22 12.84
N PHE A 290 6.85 14.00 13.23
CA PHE A 290 5.54 13.72 13.82
C PHE A 290 5.51 13.90 15.34
N ALA A 291 6.65 14.20 15.96
CA ALA A 291 6.69 14.55 17.37
C ALA A 291 6.26 16.01 17.59
N ALA A 292 5.57 16.28 18.69
CA ALA A 292 5.32 17.63 19.18
C ALA A 292 5.29 17.61 20.73
N PRO A 293 5.52 18.76 21.40
CA PRO A 293 5.21 18.89 22.82
C PRO A 293 3.79 18.42 23.09
N THR A 294 3.55 17.82 24.27
CA THR A 294 2.24 17.29 24.74
C THR A 294 1.58 16.21 23.87
N ARG A 295 2.16 15.88 22.71
CA ARG A 295 1.73 14.83 21.78
C ARG A 295 2.63 13.61 21.84
N ASN A 296 2.25 12.56 21.11
CA ASN A 296 3.06 11.37 20.94
C ASN A 296 4.16 11.61 19.90
N GLY A 297 5.24 10.84 20.01
CA GLY A 297 6.31 10.77 19.02
C GLY A 297 6.44 9.36 18.45
N LEU A 298 7.21 9.23 17.37
CA LEU A 298 7.49 7.93 16.76
C LEU A 298 8.94 7.54 17.02
N LYS A 299 9.12 6.30 17.50
CA LYS A 299 10.43 5.69 17.75
C LYS A 299 10.63 4.53 16.80
N VAL A 300 11.83 4.50 16.22
CA VAL A 300 12.28 3.43 15.32
C VAL A 300 13.01 2.37 16.15
N VAL A 301 12.71 1.10 15.91
CA VAL A 301 13.34 -0.03 16.60
C VAL A 301 13.91 -1.00 15.57
N VAL A 302 15.23 -1.16 15.61
CA VAL A 302 15.96 -2.12 14.78
C VAL A 302 16.15 -3.41 15.58
N PRO A 303 15.51 -4.54 15.22
CA PRO A 303 15.72 -5.81 15.90
C PRO A 303 17.14 -6.34 15.73
N ARG A 304 17.58 -7.14 16.71
CA ARG A 304 18.76 -7.99 16.54
C ARG A 304 18.55 -9.10 15.50
N ASN A 305 17.35 -9.71 15.48
CA ASN A 305 16.98 -10.74 14.52
C ASN A 305 16.24 -10.12 13.33
N GLN A 306 16.98 -9.87 12.25
CA GLN A 306 16.48 -9.26 11.01
C GLN A 306 15.57 -10.20 10.23
N SER A 307 15.91 -11.49 10.17
CA SER A 307 15.19 -12.50 9.38
C SER A 307 13.71 -12.62 9.76
N THR A 308 13.38 -12.47 11.05
CA THR A 308 11.99 -12.55 11.53
C THR A 308 11.16 -11.36 11.01
N LEU A 309 11.73 -10.15 11.05
CA LEU A 309 11.03 -8.95 10.59
C LEU A 309 10.93 -8.90 9.07
N ILE A 310 12.00 -9.30 8.36
CA ILE A 310 12.01 -9.41 6.89
C ILE A 310 10.97 -10.44 6.43
N ASN A 311 10.89 -11.61 7.07
CA ASN A 311 9.84 -12.59 6.77
C ASN A 311 8.44 -12.00 7.00
N ALA A 312 8.25 -11.27 8.10
CA ALA A 312 6.96 -10.65 8.38
C ALA A 312 6.61 -9.57 7.35
N PHE A 313 7.60 -8.84 6.83
CA PHE A 313 7.44 -7.88 5.74
C PHE A 313 7.01 -8.57 4.43
N ILE A 314 7.75 -9.59 3.99
CA ILE A 314 7.46 -10.33 2.74
C ILE A 314 6.03 -10.88 2.74
N PHE A 315 5.62 -11.51 3.85
CA PHE A 315 4.27 -12.09 3.97
C PHE A 315 3.22 -11.11 4.48
N ARG A 316 3.53 -9.80 4.59
CA ARG A 316 2.63 -8.74 5.08
C ARG A 316 1.91 -9.12 6.38
N LYS A 317 2.60 -9.83 7.28
CA LYS A 317 2.03 -10.40 8.50
C LYS A 317 1.77 -9.32 9.54
N PHE A 318 0.53 -9.20 10.00
CA PHE A 318 0.20 -8.29 11.10
C PHE A 318 0.72 -8.82 12.45
N SER A 319 1.45 -8.00 13.19
CA SER A 319 2.02 -8.29 14.51
C SER A 319 1.35 -7.47 15.61
N ARG A 320 0.63 -8.16 16.50
CA ARG A 320 0.02 -7.54 17.69
C ARG A 320 1.02 -6.94 18.67
N ARG A 321 2.28 -7.38 18.64
CA ARG A 321 3.34 -6.87 19.52
C ARG A 321 3.93 -5.55 19.05
N GLN A 322 3.83 -5.24 17.76
CA GLN A 322 4.38 -4.04 17.12
C GLN A 322 3.26 -3.04 16.76
N THR A 323 2.14 -3.13 17.46
CA THR A 323 0.93 -2.36 17.13
C THR A 323 0.98 -0.96 17.72
N MET A 324 0.76 0.03 16.87
CA MET A 324 0.42 1.41 17.23
C MET A 324 -1.08 1.61 17.12
N LEU A 325 -1.61 2.60 17.84
CA LEU A 325 -3.01 3.02 17.70
C LEU A 325 -3.08 4.42 17.09
N LEU A 326 -3.55 4.50 15.86
CA LEU A 326 -3.62 5.74 15.07
C LEU A 326 -5.03 5.90 14.51
N ASN A 327 -5.51 7.14 14.41
CA ASN A 327 -6.73 7.44 13.67
C ASN A 327 -6.45 7.66 12.17
N SER A 328 -7.50 7.85 11.37
CA SER A 328 -7.38 8.07 9.92
C SER A 328 -6.48 9.26 9.55
N GLU A 329 -6.52 10.35 10.31
CA GLU A 329 -5.70 11.56 10.07
C GLU A 329 -4.21 11.30 10.35
N GLU A 330 -3.91 10.62 11.45
CA GLU A 330 -2.55 10.21 11.81
C GLU A 330 -1.97 9.25 10.76
N ILE A 331 -2.80 8.34 10.22
CA ILE A 331 -2.39 7.42 9.15
C ILE A 331 -2.12 8.18 7.86
N ALA A 332 -3.03 9.08 7.46
CA ALA A 332 -2.86 9.90 6.27
C ALA A 332 -1.64 10.84 6.37
N SER A 333 -1.26 11.22 7.60
CA SER A 333 -0.04 11.99 7.84
C SER A 333 1.23 11.14 7.67
N LEU A 334 1.18 9.84 7.97
CA LEU A 334 2.32 8.93 7.84
C LEU A 334 2.51 8.39 6.44
N TYR A 335 1.40 8.17 5.73
CA TYR A 335 1.39 7.62 4.38
C TYR A 335 0.16 8.13 3.65
N HIS A 336 0.38 8.63 2.44
CA HIS A 336 -0.65 8.93 1.45
C HIS A 336 -0.08 8.70 0.05
N PHE A 337 -0.93 8.77 -0.97
CA PHE A 337 -0.48 8.76 -2.36
C PHE A 337 0.20 10.08 -2.72
N PRO A 338 1.11 10.09 -3.72
CA PRO A 338 1.83 11.30 -4.08
C PRO A 338 0.85 12.40 -4.52
N THR A 339 1.11 13.61 -4.03
CA THR A 339 0.30 14.82 -4.26
C THR A 339 0.81 15.61 -5.47
N SER A 340 0.04 16.59 -5.96
CA SER A 340 0.51 17.52 -7.00
C SER A 340 1.81 18.25 -6.65
N PHE A 341 2.06 18.45 -5.35
CA PHE A 341 3.25 19.07 -4.76
C PHE A 341 4.44 18.13 -4.65
N THR A 342 4.26 16.85 -4.97
CA THR A 342 5.35 15.88 -4.93
C THR A 342 6.32 16.14 -6.09
N GLU A 343 7.35 16.96 -5.83
CA GLU A 343 8.43 17.26 -6.78
C GLU A 343 9.55 16.19 -6.79
N ALA A 344 9.33 15.04 -6.14
CA ALA A 344 10.35 13.99 -6.06
C ALA A 344 10.68 13.44 -7.47
N PRO A 345 11.95 13.52 -7.93
CA PRO A 345 12.33 13.31 -9.33
C PRO A 345 12.15 11.88 -9.86
N LYS A 346 11.72 10.93 -9.03
CA LYS A 346 11.67 9.49 -9.36
C LYS A 346 10.35 8.81 -8.97
N VAL A 347 9.28 9.57 -8.71
CA VAL A 347 7.96 8.96 -8.51
C VAL A 347 7.42 8.46 -9.85
N LYS A 348 6.95 7.21 -9.91
CA LYS A 348 6.37 6.64 -11.14
C LYS A 348 4.98 7.20 -11.40
N TRP A 349 4.92 8.33 -12.09
CA TRP A 349 3.68 8.96 -12.52
C TRP A 349 3.01 8.20 -13.67
N LEU A 350 1.68 8.27 -13.76
CA LEU A 350 0.97 7.94 -15.00
C LEU A 350 1.37 8.92 -16.10
N LYS A 351 2.09 8.42 -17.10
CA LYS A 351 2.53 9.20 -18.26
C LYS A 351 1.38 9.51 -19.24
N ALA A 352 0.34 8.69 -19.26
CA ALA A 352 -0.85 8.88 -20.07
C ALA A 352 -2.10 8.51 -19.27
N LYS A 353 -3.21 9.21 -19.52
CA LYS A 353 -4.51 8.87 -18.95
C LYS A 353 -5.07 7.67 -19.72
N GLU A 354 -5.54 6.65 -19.00
CA GLU A 354 -6.40 5.64 -19.62
C GLU A 354 -7.71 6.33 -20.02
N ALA A 355 -8.09 6.20 -21.29
CA ALA A 355 -9.36 6.72 -21.78
C ALA A 355 -10.42 5.62 -21.66
N PRO A 356 -11.64 5.94 -21.23
CA PRO A 356 -12.74 4.99 -21.35
C PRO A 356 -12.93 4.61 -22.82
N PRO A 357 -13.41 3.38 -23.10
CA PRO A 357 -13.82 3.04 -24.44
C PRO A 357 -14.94 3.98 -24.88
N PRO A 358 -15.04 4.32 -26.18
CA PRO A 358 -16.24 4.96 -26.72
C PRO A 358 -17.49 4.17 -26.30
N PRO A 359 -18.61 4.83 -25.95
CA PRO A 359 -19.81 4.14 -25.48
C PRO A 359 -20.41 3.17 -26.52
N VAL A 360 -20.02 3.31 -27.79
CA VAL A 360 -20.34 2.38 -28.87
C VAL A 360 -19.02 1.89 -29.45
N LEU A 361 -18.60 0.69 -29.03
CA LEU A 361 -17.54 -0.05 -29.69
C LEU A 361 -18.17 -1.05 -30.69
N PRO A 362 -17.61 -1.18 -31.90
CA PRO A 362 -18.00 -2.27 -32.79
C PRO A 362 -17.74 -3.62 -32.14
N THR A 363 -18.67 -4.57 -32.30
CA THR A 363 -18.54 -5.95 -31.80
C THR A 363 -18.06 -6.94 -32.86
N GLU A 364 -17.90 -6.47 -34.09
CA GLU A 364 -17.49 -7.26 -35.25
C GLU A 364 -16.57 -6.43 -36.16
N GLY A 365 -15.86 -7.13 -37.05
CA GLY A 365 -14.86 -6.54 -37.93
C GLY A 365 -13.46 -7.11 -37.64
N VAL A 366 -12.43 -6.37 -38.04
CA VAL A 366 -11.04 -6.75 -37.82
C VAL A 366 -10.58 -6.28 -36.44
N LEU A 367 -10.04 -7.20 -35.65
CA LEU A 367 -9.52 -6.89 -34.32
C LEU A 367 -8.23 -6.07 -34.46
N ILE A 368 -8.20 -4.87 -33.90
CA ILE A 368 -7.02 -3.99 -33.95
C ILE A 368 -6.30 -3.90 -32.60
N GLY A 369 -6.94 -4.36 -31.53
CA GLY A 369 -6.35 -4.42 -30.21
C GLY A 369 -7.39 -4.58 -29.11
N GLU A 370 -6.99 -4.29 -27.89
CA GLU A 370 -7.85 -4.29 -26.71
C GLU A 370 -7.74 -2.94 -26.01
N ASN A 371 -8.87 -2.40 -25.57
CA ASN A 371 -8.88 -1.28 -24.65
C ASN A 371 -8.82 -1.82 -23.22
N ILE A 372 -7.78 -1.42 -22.48
CA ILE A 372 -7.66 -1.75 -21.06
C ILE A 372 -8.02 -0.49 -20.27
N PHE A 373 -9.21 -0.51 -19.66
CA PHE A 373 -9.70 0.59 -18.84
C PHE A 373 -10.17 0.07 -17.49
N ARG A 374 -9.58 0.58 -16.40
CA ARG A 374 -9.96 0.20 -15.02
C ARG A 374 -9.93 -1.31 -14.75
N GLY A 375 -8.96 -2.00 -15.36
CA GLY A 375 -8.78 -3.45 -15.22
C GLY A 375 -9.73 -4.32 -16.04
N ALA A 376 -10.65 -3.72 -16.81
CA ALA A 376 -11.43 -4.43 -17.82
C ALA A 376 -10.73 -4.32 -19.19
N ALA A 377 -10.56 -5.47 -19.85
CA ALA A 377 -10.08 -5.54 -21.23
C ALA A 377 -11.29 -5.74 -22.15
N GLU A 378 -11.51 -4.80 -23.07
CA GLU A 378 -12.55 -4.88 -24.09
C GLU A 378 -11.90 -4.92 -25.49
N PRO A 379 -12.23 -5.89 -26.35
CA PRO A 379 -11.68 -5.95 -27.70
C PRO A 379 -12.16 -4.76 -28.54
N VAL A 380 -11.27 -4.20 -29.35
CA VAL A 380 -11.53 -3.08 -30.23
C VAL A 380 -11.45 -3.56 -31.67
N TYR A 381 -12.57 -3.45 -32.37
CA TYR A 381 -12.68 -3.80 -33.78
C TYR A 381 -12.80 -2.55 -34.66
N ILE A 382 -12.28 -2.64 -35.87
CA ILE A 382 -12.62 -1.73 -36.96
C ILE A 382 -13.60 -2.44 -37.90
N THR A 383 -14.74 -1.82 -38.18
CA THR A 383 -15.74 -2.41 -39.07
C THR A 383 -15.25 -2.39 -40.52
N ASP A 384 -15.76 -3.30 -41.35
CA ASP A 384 -15.45 -3.29 -42.78
C ASP A 384 -15.89 -1.98 -43.46
N LYS A 385 -17.04 -1.44 -43.05
CA LYS A 385 -17.56 -0.16 -43.53
C LYS A 385 -16.64 1.03 -43.19
N ASP A 386 -16.00 1.01 -42.04
CA ASP A 386 -15.02 2.03 -41.68
C ASP A 386 -13.72 1.87 -42.48
N ARG A 387 -13.29 0.61 -42.73
CA ARG A 387 -12.11 0.33 -43.56
C ARG A 387 -12.26 0.70 -45.03
N GLU A 388 -13.48 0.68 -45.56
CA GLU A 388 -13.79 1.20 -46.91
C GLU A 388 -13.42 2.68 -47.07
N ARG A 389 -13.36 3.45 -45.97
CA ARG A 389 -12.97 4.87 -45.95
C ARG A 389 -11.47 5.10 -45.85
N HIS A 390 -10.68 4.05 -46.04
CA HIS A 390 -9.23 4.00 -45.91
C HIS A 390 -8.74 4.13 -44.46
N VAL A 391 -7.60 3.51 -44.16
CA VAL A 391 -6.95 3.54 -42.85
C VAL A 391 -5.57 4.15 -43.01
N TYR A 392 -5.27 5.17 -42.21
CA TYR A 392 -3.95 5.79 -42.16
C TYR A 392 -3.25 5.46 -40.85
N ILE A 393 -2.12 4.76 -40.94
CA ILE A 393 -1.35 4.29 -39.77
C ILE A 393 -0.02 5.05 -39.70
N ILE A 394 0.18 5.80 -38.61
CA ILE A 394 1.39 6.58 -38.37
C ILE A 394 2.10 6.04 -37.12
N GLY A 395 3.42 5.88 -37.19
CA GLY A 395 4.24 5.52 -36.05
C GLY A 395 5.72 5.47 -36.41
N GLN A 396 6.58 5.86 -35.46
CA GLN A 396 8.04 5.75 -35.59
C GLN A 396 8.46 4.27 -35.73
N THR A 397 9.68 4.03 -36.23
CA THR A 397 10.25 2.67 -36.31
C THR A 397 10.23 2.00 -34.93
N GLY A 398 9.85 0.72 -34.88
CA GLY A 398 9.78 -0.06 -33.63
C GLY A 398 8.48 0.10 -32.82
N THR A 399 7.52 0.92 -33.26
CA THR A 399 6.24 1.12 -32.54
C THR A 399 5.15 0.09 -32.86
N GLY A 400 5.47 -0.94 -33.67
CA GLY A 400 4.53 -2.03 -33.99
C GLY A 400 3.64 -1.79 -35.21
N LYS A 401 3.90 -0.78 -36.05
CA LYS A 401 3.13 -0.49 -37.27
C LYS A 401 3.00 -1.71 -38.20
N SER A 402 4.12 -2.34 -38.56
CA SER A 402 4.11 -3.51 -39.46
C SER A 402 3.41 -4.71 -38.82
N THR A 403 3.54 -4.88 -37.51
CA THR A 403 2.83 -5.93 -36.75
C THR A 403 1.31 -5.73 -36.79
N LEU A 404 0.83 -4.51 -36.58
CA LEU A 404 -0.60 -4.19 -36.67
C LEU A 404 -1.13 -4.47 -38.08
N MET A 405 -0.44 -4.00 -39.12
CA MET A 405 -0.82 -4.24 -40.51
C MET A 405 -0.83 -5.74 -40.84
N GLY A 406 0.19 -6.48 -40.39
CA GLY A 406 0.30 -7.93 -40.57
C GLY A 406 -0.88 -8.66 -39.95
N ASN A 407 -1.21 -8.36 -38.69
CA ASN A 407 -2.36 -8.98 -38.01
C ASN A 407 -3.68 -8.73 -38.75
N MET A 408 -3.90 -7.50 -39.26
CA MET A 408 -5.09 -7.18 -40.04
C MET A 408 -5.16 -7.99 -41.35
N ILE A 409 -4.05 -8.08 -42.07
CA ILE A 409 -3.94 -8.84 -43.32
C ILE A 409 -4.17 -10.33 -43.09
N VAL A 410 -3.56 -10.89 -42.04
CA VAL A 410 -3.73 -12.31 -41.69
C VAL A 410 -5.19 -12.61 -41.35
N ASP A 411 -5.85 -11.76 -40.56
CA ASP A 411 -7.28 -11.90 -40.24
C ASP A 411 -8.15 -11.83 -41.50
N ASP A 412 -7.86 -10.92 -42.43
CA ASP A 412 -8.56 -10.82 -43.72
C ASP A 412 -8.38 -12.07 -44.59
N ILE A 413 -7.15 -12.58 -44.72
CA ILE A 413 -6.84 -13.78 -45.51
C ILE A 413 -7.63 -14.98 -44.97
N HIS A 414 -7.65 -15.16 -43.63
CA HIS A 414 -8.36 -16.26 -42.97
C HIS A 414 -9.88 -16.13 -43.05
N ARG A 415 -10.39 -14.90 -43.17
CA ARG A 415 -11.82 -14.63 -43.44
C ARG A 415 -12.20 -14.75 -44.91
N GLY A 416 -11.28 -15.21 -45.76
CA GLY A 416 -11.52 -15.38 -47.20
C GLY A 416 -11.55 -14.07 -48.00
N LYS A 417 -11.04 -12.96 -47.43
CA LYS A 417 -10.95 -11.68 -48.14
C LYS A 417 -9.72 -11.65 -49.06
N GLY A 418 -9.81 -10.86 -50.13
CA GLY A 418 -8.69 -10.55 -51.00
C GLY A 418 -7.83 -9.44 -50.40
N VAL A 419 -6.51 -9.56 -50.52
CA VAL A 419 -5.55 -8.55 -50.05
C VAL A 419 -4.55 -8.25 -51.16
N ALA A 420 -4.09 -7.00 -51.23
CA ALA A 420 -3.01 -6.58 -52.11
C ALA A 420 -1.97 -5.86 -51.27
N ILE A 421 -0.71 -6.27 -51.39
CA ILE A 421 0.41 -5.74 -50.59
C ILE A 421 1.44 -5.20 -51.57
N ILE A 422 1.87 -3.97 -51.32
CA ILE A 422 2.97 -3.34 -52.05
C ILE A 422 4.00 -2.97 -51.00
N ASP A 423 5.10 -3.72 -50.96
CA ASP A 423 6.20 -3.52 -50.04
C ASP A 423 7.51 -3.35 -50.81
N PRO A 424 8.16 -2.17 -50.76
CA PRO A 424 9.43 -1.95 -51.44
C PRO A 424 10.61 -2.72 -50.80
N HIS A 425 10.45 -3.27 -49.60
CA HIS A 425 11.51 -3.99 -48.88
C HIS A 425 11.37 -5.52 -48.92
N GLY A 426 10.23 -6.07 -49.36
CA GLY A 426 9.98 -7.51 -49.52
C GLY A 426 9.62 -8.26 -48.24
N GLU A 427 10.22 -7.91 -47.10
CA GLU A 427 10.02 -8.63 -45.81
C GLU A 427 8.54 -8.76 -45.40
N PHE A 428 7.72 -7.75 -45.67
CA PHE A 428 6.31 -7.76 -45.30
C PHE A 428 5.47 -8.64 -46.23
N CYS A 429 5.85 -8.75 -47.51
CA CYS A 429 5.25 -9.68 -48.45
C CYS A 429 5.56 -11.13 -48.05
N GLU A 430 6.81 -11.45 -47.71
CA GLU A 430 7.21 -12.77 -47.22
C GLU A 430 6.44 -13.17 -45.96
N TYR A 431 6.28 -12.23 -45.02
CA TYR A 431 5.47 -12.44 -43.82
C TYR A 431 4.02 -12.83 -44.17
N ALA A 432 3.39 -12.14 -45.12
CA ALA A 432 2.02 -12.46 -45.52
C ALA A 432 1.93 -13.82 -46.23
N LEU A 433 2.87 -14.15 -47.11
CA LEU A 433 2.94 -15.44 -47.81
C LEU A 433 2.99 -16.62 -46.83
N ALA A 434 3.73 -16.48 -45.72
CA ALA A 434 3.84 -17.50 -44.69
C ALA A 434 2.52 -17.79 -43.94
N HIS A 435 1.52 -16.91 -44.05
CA HIS A 435 0.22 -17.04 -43.38
C HIS A 435 -0.92 -17.40 -44.34
N ILE A 436 -0.62 -17.72 -45.60
CA ILE A 436 -1.63 -18.13 -46.58
C ILE A 436 -2.07 -19.56 -46.29
N PRO A 437 -3.38 -19.81 -46.07
CA PRO A 437 -3.89 -21.14 -45.82
C PRO A 437 -3.74 -22.01 -47.09
N LYS A 438 -3.55 -23.32 -46.90
CA LYS A 438 -3.19 -24.24 -48.00
C LYS A 438 -4.21 -24.25 -49.13
N GLU A 439 -5.47 -24.12 -48.77
CA GLU A 439 -6.61 -24.05 -49.69
C GLU A 439 -6.62 -22.82 -50.60
N ARG A 440 -5.81 -21.78 -50.30
CA ARG A 440 -5.74 -20.53 -51.07
C ARG A 440 -4.42 -20.30 -51.78
N ILE A 441 -3.52 -21.28 -51.81
CA ILE A 441 -2.20 -21.14 -52.46
C ILE A 441 -2.34 -20.79 -53.95
N GLU A 442 -3.34 -21.34 -54.63
CA GLU A 442 -3.60 -21.07 -56.06
C GLU A 442 -4.15 -19.65 -56.31
N ASP A 443 -4.60 -18.93 -55.28
CA ASP A 443 -5.06 -17.54 -55.38
C ASP A 443 -3.89 -16.53 -55.35
N VAL A 444 -2.66 -16.99 -55.14
CA VAL A 444 -1.51 -16.14 -54.82
C VAL A 444 -0.78 -15.71 -56.08
N ILE A 445 -0.60 -14.40 -56.23
CA ILE A 445 0.28 -13.80 -57.22
C ILE A 445 1.39 -13.07 -56.47
N TYR A 446 2.60 -13.59 -56.55
CA TYR A 446 3.80 -12.93 -56.07
C TYR A 446 4.57 -12.37 -57.27
N PHE A 447 4.86 -11.07 -57.24
CA PHE A 447 5.60 -10.37 -58.28
C PHE A 447 6.71 -9.55 -57.65
N ASP A 448 7.96 -9.97 -57.90
CA ASP A 448 9.16 -9.27 -57.48
C ASP A 448 9.91 -8.76 -58.72
N PRO A 449 9.85 -7.44 -59.02
CA PRO A 449 10.55 -6.89 -60.19
C PRO A 449 12.07 -6.77 -59.98
N GLY A 450 12.58 -6.99 -58.76
CA GLY A 450 14.00 -6.92 -58.42
C GLY A 450 14.73 -8.26 -58.43
N ASP A 451 13.99 -9.37 -58.48
CA ASP A 451 14.52 -10.73 -58.56
C ASP A 451 14.92 -11.04 -60.01
N THR A 452 16.22 -10.89 -60.32
CA THR A 452 16.82 -11.13 -61.66
C THR A 452 17.42 -12.51 -61.83
#